data_AF-A0A925T3M4-F1
#
_entry.id   AF-A0A925T3M4-F1
#
_cell.length_a   1.000
_cell.length_b   1.000
_cell.length_c   1.000
_cell.angle_alpha   90.00
_cell.angle_beta   90.00
_cell.angle_gamma   90.00
#
_symmetry.space_group_name_H-M   'P 1'
#
loop_
_entity.id
_entity.type
_entity.pdbx_description
1 polymer ?
#
loop_
_entity_poly.entity_id
_entity_poly.type
_entity_poly.pdbx_seq_one_letter_code
_entity_poly.pdbx_strand_id
1 'polypeptide(L)'
;MKPRTIPRLHVLGLIVFSLLLTACPQDNPNDPLRKYAKAVDNMAGAINSMIKAKRSLASNGRISPAEDLTLTKALLVANEAVTVFHTRVKSLTVAPDASTKAELITMLNNVTTAIDNLNSQGVIGVSNADSKSKLARFIATIKAAIAVFSSL
;
A
#
# COMPACT_ATOMS: atom_id res chain seq x y z
N MET A 1 61.32 -30.72 40.31
CA MET A 1 60.13 -31.34 40.96
C MET A 1 59.29 -32.05 39.89
N LYS A 2 59.05 -33.35 40.11
CA LYS A 2 58.11 -34.28 39.46
C LYS A 2 57.09 -34.67 40.59
N PRO A 3 55.87 -35.21 40.40
CA PRO A 3 54.98 -35.44 39.23
C PRO A 3 53.46 -35.05 39.44
N ARG A 4 52.67 -35.20 38.35
CA ARG A 4 51.29 -35.79 38.16
C ARG A 4 50.13 -35.35 39.12
N THR A 5 48.90 -35.11 38.64
CA THR A 5 47.96 -36.10 38.07
C THR A 5 46.75 -35.45 37.36
N ILE A 6 46.27 -36.11 36.30
CA ILE A 6 44.96 -35.93 35.64
C ILE A 6 43.90 -36.72 36.43
N PRO A 7 42.63 -36.25 36.48
CA PRO A 7 41.50 -37.09 36.06
C PRO A 7 40.56 -36.31 35.12
N ARG A 8 40.29 -36.82 33.91
CA ARG A 8 39.12 -37.66 33.56
C ARG A 8 37.77 -36.92 33.60
N LEU A 9 37.35 -36.49 32.40
CA LEU A 9 36.13 -36.90 31.72
C LEU A 9 34.86 -37.00 32.60
N HIS A 10 33.92 -36.06 32.46
CA HIS A 10 32.48 -36.35 32.44
C HIS A 10 31.79 -35.33 31.49
N VAL A 11 31.53 -35.81 30.28
CA VAL A 11 30.51 -35.29 29.37
C VAL A 11 29.16 -35.66 29.98
N LEU A 12 28.35 -34.69 30.40
CA LEU A 12 26.88 -34.76 30.42
C LEU A 12 26.33 -33.50 31.10
N GLY A 13 25.38 -32.80 30.47
CA GLY A 13 24.64 -31.77 31.19
C GLY A 13 23.87 -30.77 30.34
N LEU A 14 22.94 -31.27 29.52
CA LEU A 14 21.69 -30.62 29.15
C LEU A 14 21.74 -29.12 28.78
N ILE A 15 21.87 -28.84 27.47
CA ILE A 15 21.36 -27.61 26.88
C ILE A 15 19.82 -27.68 26.97
N VAL A 16 19.25 -27.07 28.01
CA VAL A 16 17.82 -26.73 28.06
C VAL A 16 17.63 -25.52 27.16
N PHE A 17 17.52 -25.76 25.86
CA PHE A 17 17.01 -24.81 24.88
C PHE A 17 15.50 -24.72 25.10
N SER A 18 15.10 -24.01 26.17
CA SER A 18 13.70 -23.67 26.43
C SER A 18 13.16 -22.84 25.28
N LEU A 19 12.52 -23.54 24.34
CA LEU A 19 11.13 -23.31 23.93
C LEU A 19 10.62 -21.88 24.13
N LEU A 20 11.22 -20.93 23.44
CA LEU A 20 10.52 -19.76 22.91
C LEU A 20 10.55 -19.88 21.38
N LEU A 21 9.97 -20.99 20.90
CA LEU A 21 9.24 -20.98 19.65
C LEU A 21 8.07 -20.02 19.84
N THR A 22 8.35 -18.72 19.77
CA THR A 22 7.36 -17.77 19.28
C THR A 22 6.93 -18.36 17.95
N ALA A 23 5.73 -18.94 17.93
CA ALA A 23 5.04 -19.23 16.70
C ALA A 23 5.04 -17.93 15.91
N CYS A 24 5.96 -17.81 14.95
CA CYS A 24 5.79 -16.87 13.87
C CYS A 24 4.38 -17.15 13.33
N PRO A 25 3.46 -16.17 13.30
CA PRO A 25 2.15 -16.39 12.72
C PRO A 25 2.37 -17.00 11.35
N GLN A 26 1.88 -18.22 11.19
CA GLN A 26 2.08 -19.03 10.00
C GLN A 26 1.50 -18.23 8.84
N ASP A 27 2.40 -17.75 7.99
CA ASP A 27 2.16 -16.72 6.98
C ASP A 27 1.24 -17.31 5.91
N ASN A 28 -0.09 -17.22 6.12
CA ASN A 28 -1.07 -17.79 5.22
C ASN A 28 -1.22 -16.88 3.99
N PRO A 29 -0.76 -17.29 2.80
CA PRO A 29 -0.85 -16.46 1.58
C PRO A 29 -2.29 -16.17 1.14
N ASN A 30 -3.28 -16.85 1.74
CA ASN A 30 -4.70 -16.64 1.48
C ASN A 30 -5.39 -15.70 2.48
N ASP A 31 -4.68 -15.08 3.42
CA ASP A 31 -5.26 -14.10 4.33
C ASP A 31 -5.82 -12.88 3.56
N PRO A 32 -7.15 -12.65 3.58
CA PRO A 32 -7.77 -11.49 2.94
C PRO A 32 -7.17 -10.16 3.42
N LEU A 33 -6.75 -10.06 4.68
CA LEU A 33 -6.14 -8.84 5.22
C LEU A 33 -4.81 -8.51 4.53
N ARG A 34 -3.98 -9.53 4.26
CA ARG A 34 -2.72 -9.34 3.53
C ARG A 34 -2.97 -8.87 2.10
N LYS A 35 -4.00 -9.40 1.44
CA LYS A 35 -4.41 -8.97 0.09
C LYS A 35 -4.88 -7.52 0.09
N TYR A 36 -5.73 -7.13 1.06
CA TYR A 36 -6.19 -5.75 1.21
C TYR A 36 -5.04 -4.80 1.56
N ALA A 37 -4.15 -5.18 2.49
CA ALA A 37 -2.98 -4.39 2.85
C ALA A 37 -2.07 -4.12 1.64
N LYS A 38 -1.78 -5.15 0.83
CA LYS A 38 -0.99 -4.98 -0.40
C LYS A 38 -1.70 -4.11 -1.42
N ALA A 39 -3.02 -4.24 -1.55
CA ALA A 39 -3.80 -3.44 -2.49
C ALA A 39 -3.83 -1.96 -2.10
N VAL A 40 -4.01 -1.61 -0.81
CA VAL A 40 -3.87 -0.20 -0.38
C VAL A 40 -2.44 0.33 -0.53
N ASP A 41 -1.41 -0.50 -0.30
CA ASP A 41 -0.02 -0.10 -0.54
C ASP A 41 0.22 0.22 -2.03
N ASN A 42 -0.35 -0.58 -2.95
CA ASN A 42 -0.29 -0.32 -4.38
C ASN A 42 -1.00 0.98 -4.78
N MET A 43 -2.16 1.28 -4.18
CA MET A 43 -2.87 2.55 -4.41
C MET A 43 -2.01 3.75 -3.98
N ALA A 44 -1.49 3.71 -2.75
CA ALA A 44 -0.63 4.79 -2.22
C ALA A 44 0.65 4.95 -3.06
N GLY A 45 1.28 3.83 -3.46
CA GLY A 45 2.46 3.84 -4.33
C GLY A 45 2.17 4.44 -5.71
N ALA A 46 1.02 4.13 -6.31
CA ALA A 46 0.60 4.67 -7.59
C ALA A 46 0.29 6.17 -7.52
N ILE A 47 -0.41 6.64 -6.48
CA ILE A 47 -0.65 8.08 -6.26
C ILE A 47 0.68 8.85 -6.10
N ASN A 48 1.59 8.36 -5.26
CA ASN A 48 2.90 8.98 -5.08
C ASN A 48 3.71 9.04 -6.39
N SER A 49 3.65 7.96 -7.18
CA SER A 49 4.32 7.90 -8.49
C SER A 49 3.68 8.86 -9.49
N MET A 50 2.36 8.99 -9.47
CA MET A 50 1.62 9.92 -10.32
C MET A 50 1.94 11.39 -9.96
N ILE A 51 2.07 11.72 -8.67
CA ILE A 51 2.51 13.06 -8.21
C ILE A 51 3.91 13.38 -8.76
N LYS A 52 4.85 12.43 -8.65
CA LYS A 52 6.20 12.58 -9.21
C LYS A 52 6.16 12.75 -10.73
N ALA A 53 5.37 11.94 -11.42
CA ALA A 53 5.19 12.03 -12.87
C ALA A 53 4.63 13.40 -13.28
N LYS A 54 3.55 13.88 -12.63
CA LYS A 54 3.00 15.22 -12.87
C LYS A 54 4.07 16.30 -12.73
N ARG A 55 4.81 16.31 -11.62
CA ARG A 55 5.89 17.30 -11.38
C ARG A 55 6.95 17.27 -12.48
N SER A 56 7.33 16.07 -12.93
CA SER A 56 8.25 15.90 -14.07
C SER A 56 7.66 16.40 -15.38
N LEU A 57 6.37 16.17 -15.65
CA LEU A 57 5.71 16.68 -16.85
C LEU A 57 5.62 18.21 -16.85
N ALA A 58 5.29 18.82 -15.71
CA ALA A 58 5.22 20.27 -15.57
C ALA A 58 6.60 20.93 -15.78
N SER A 59 7.64 20.42 -15.11
CA SER A 59 9.02 20.94 -15.24
C SER A 59 9.58 20.82 -16.65
N ASN A 60 9.14 19.82 -17.43
CA ASN A 60 9.51 19.65 -18.83
C ASN A 60 8.58 20.37 -19.82
N GLY A 61 7.65 21.22 -19.35
CA GLY A 61 6.70 21.92 -20.21
C GLY A 61 5.79 20.97 -21.02
N ARG A 62 5.52 19.78 -20.49
CA ARG A 62 4.64 18.77 -21.11
C ARG A 62 3.18 18.89 -20.68
N ILE A 63 2.91 19.74 -19.68
CA ILE A 63 1.58 20.19 -19.27
C ILE A 63 1.64 21.69 -18.97
N SER A 64 0.55 22.40 -19.20
CA SER A 64 0.46 23.84 -18.92
C SER A 64 0.33 24.12 -17.42
N PRO A 65 0.60 25.36 -16.95
CA PRO A 65 0.39 25.72 -15.55
C PRO A 65 -1.06 25.52 -15.07
N ALA A 66 -2.04 25.75 -15.94
CA ALA A 66 -3.45 25.53 -15.61
C ALA A 66 -3.78 24.04 -15.45
N GLU A 67 -3.27 23.18 -16.35
CA GLU A 67 -3.39 21.73 -16.24
C GLU A 67 -2.69 21.21 -14.97
N ASP A 68 -1.50 21.73 -14.66
CA ASP A 68 -0.75 21.36 -13.47
C ASP A 68 -1.51 21.71 -12.17
N LEU A 69 -2.13 22.89 -12.12
CA LEU A 69 -2.95 23.31 -10.99
C LEU A 69 -4.16 22.40 -10.80
N THR A 70 -4.88 22.09 -11.87
CA THR A 70 -6.05 21.20 -11.84
C THR A 70 -5.66 19.79 -11.40
N LEU A 71 -4.60 19.21 -11.97
CA LEU A 71 -4.06 17.93 -11.55
C LEU A 71 -3.62 17.93 -10.09
N THR A 72 -3.01 19.01 -9.62
CA THR A 72 -2.54 19.13 -8.23
C THR A 72 -3.72 19.09 -7.26
N LYS A 73 -4.79 19.87 -7.53
CA LYS A 73 -6.00 19.87 -6.70
C LYS A 73 -6.65 18.48 -6.66
N ALA A 74 -6.81 17.85 -7.82
CA ALA A 74 -7.46 16.55 -7.89
C ALA A 74 -6.60 15.44 -7.25
N LEU A 75 -5.27 15.48 -7.41
CA LEU A 75 -4.35 14.55 -6.75
C LEU A 75 -4.35 14.72 -5.23
N LEU A 76 -4.52 15.95 -4.71
CA LEU A 76 -4.59 16.18 -3.27
C LEU A 76 -5.80 15.44 -2.67
N VAL A 77 -6.98 15.60 -3.28
CA VAL A 77 -8.22 14.92 -2.85
C VAL A 77 -8.08 13.40 -2.94
N ALA A 78 -7.56 12.89 -4.05
CA ALA A 78 -7.32 11.45 -4.23
C ALA A 78 -6.31 10.91 -3.20
N ASN A 79 -5.22 11.64 -2.95
CA ASN A 79 -4.21 11.25 -1.97
C ASN A 79 -4.76 11.22 -0.55
N GLU A 80 -5.56 12.20 -0.17
CA GLU A 80 -6.22 12.24 1.14
C GLU A 80 -7.14 11.04 1.34
N ALA A 81 -8.05 10.78 0.39
CA ALA A 81 -8.96 9.64 0.44
C ALA A 81 -8.21 8.30 0.54
N VAL A 82 -7.17 8.11 -0.30
CA VAL A 82 -6.34 6.91 -0.26
C VAL A 82 -5.56 6.80 1.05
N THR A 83 -5.04 7.90 1.60
CA THR A 83 -4.29 7.88 2.88
C THR A 83 -5.18 7.48 4.04
N VAL A 84 -6.39 8.04 4.11
CA VAL A 84 -7.36 7.72 5.16
C VAL A 84 -7.79 6.25 5.06
N PHE A 85 -8.10 5.76 3.86
CA PHE A 85 -8.45 4.36 3.64
C PHE A 85 -7.28 3.40 3.93
N HIS A 86 -6.07 3.74 3.46
CA HIS A 86 -4.85 2.98 3.72
C HIS A 86 -4.61 2.82 5.23
N THR A 87 -4.68 3.92 5.97
CA THR A 87 -4.49 3.92 7.43
C THR A 87 -5.51 3.01 8.12
N ARG A 88 -6.78 3.05 7.71
CA ARG A 88 -7.82 2.21 8.29
C ARG A 88 -7.64 0.73 7.97
N VAL A 89 -7.32 0.38 6.73
CA VAL A 89 -7.06 -1.02 6.34
C VAL A 89 -5.84 -1.57 7.08
N LYS A 90 -4.77 -0.77 7.23
CA LYS A 90 -3.53 -1.18 7.90
C LYS A 90 -3.68 -1.27 9.43
N SER A 91 -4.71 -0.68 10.02
CA SER A 91 -4.99 -0.81 11.45
C SER A 91 -5.76 -2.08 11.81
N LEU A 92 -6.28 -2.83 10.82
CA LEU A 92 -6.97 -4.10 11.05
C LEU A 92 -5.97 -5.18 11.46
N THR A 93 -6.19 -5.77 12.63
CA THR A 93 -5.41 -6.91 13.15
C THR A 93 -6.15 -8.24 13.03
N VAL A 94 -7.45 -8.18 12.73
CA VAL A 94 -8.36 -9.32 12.60
C VAL A 94 -9.31 -9.09 11.43
N ALA A 95 -9.97 -10.16 10.98
CA ALA A 95 -10.94 -10.07 9.89
C ALA A 95 -12.09 -9.11 10.26
N PRO A 96 -12.50 -8.21 9.35
CA PRO A 96 -13.50 -7.20 9.65
C PRO A 96 -14.88 -7.84 9.82
N ASP A 97 -15.59 -7.43 10.87
CA ASP A 97 -16.99 -7.77 11.09
C ASP A 97 -17.92 -7.00 10.11
N ALA A 98 -19.23 -7.25 10.19
CA ALA A 98 -20.19 -6.63 9.29
C ALA A 98 -20.18 -5.09 9.35
N SER A 99 -20.00 -4.52 10.55
CA SER A 99 -19.95 -3.06 10.74
C SER A 99 -18.68 -2.46 10.12
N THR A 100 -17.53 -3.06 10.40
CA THR A 100 -16.24 -2.65 9.84
C THR A 100 -16.22 -2.78 8.32
N LYS A 101 -16.84 -3.84 7.76
CA LYS A 101 -16.99 -3.98 6.31
C LYS A 101 -17.80 -2.85 5.69
N ALA A 102 -18.92 -2.47 6.29
CA ALA A 102 -19.75 -1.36 5.82
C ALA A 102 -19.00 -0.01 5.86
N GLU A 103 -18.21 0.22 6.92
CA GLU A 103 -17.31 1.37 7.03
C GLU A 103 -16.27 1.38 5.88
N LEU A 104 -15.58 0.26 5.69
CA LEU A 104 -14.56 0.12 4.64
C LEU A 104 -15.13 0.31 3.23
N ILE A 105 -16.33 -0.20 2.95
CA ILE A 105 -17.04 0.01 1.68
C ILE A 105 -17.31 1.49 1.47
N THR A 106 -17.78 2.20 2.50
CA THR A 106 -18.02 3.64 2.43
C THR A 106 -16.74 4.41 2.10
N MET A 107 -15.63 4.06 2.78
CA MET A 107 -14.32 4.67 2.51
C MET A 107 -13.80 4.33 1.11
N LEU A 108 -13.97 3.10 0.64
CA LEU A 108 -13.58 2.67 -0.71
C LEU A 108 -14.39 3.40 -1.78
N ASN A 109 -15.67 3.68 -1.55
CA ASN A 109 -16.50 4.49 -2.44
C ASN A 109 -15.99 5.93 -2.52
N ASN A 110 -15.54 6.51 -1.40
CA ASN A 110 -14.90 7.82 -1.37
C ASN A 110 -13.59 7.82 -2.18
N VAL A 111 -12.74 6.79 -2.03
CA VAL A 111 -11.54 6.61 -2.85
C VAL A 111 -11.90 6.53 -4.33
N THR A 112 -12.87 5.68 -4.69
CA THR A 112 -13.30 5.48 -6.08
C THR A 112 -13.77 6.79 -6.71
N THR A 113 -14.61 7.54 -5.99
CA THR A 113 -15.10 8.86 -6.42
C THR A 113 -13.96 9.86 -6.61
N ALA A 114 -13.00 9.90 -5.69
CA ALA A 114 -11.84 10.77 -5.80
C ALA A 114 -10.95 10.41 -7.00
N ILE A 115 -10.77 9.13 -7.30
CA ILE A 115 -10.02 8.65 -8.46
C ILE A 115 -10.75 8.95 -9.78
N ASP A 116 -12.07 8.81 -9.82
CA ASP A 116 -12.88 9.17 -10.99
C ASP A 116 -12.89 10.68 -11.24
N ASN A 117 -12.91 11.49 -10.18
CA ASN A 117 -12.75 12.94 -10.28
C ASN A 117 -11.34 13.32 -10.76
N LEU A 118 -10.30 12.66 -10.25
CA LEU A 118 -8.92 12.84 -10.74
C LEU A 118 -8.80 12.50 -12.23
N ASN A 119 -9.45 11.44 -12.68
CA ASN A 119 -9.45 11.08 -14.08
C ASN A 119 -10.20 12.11 -14.94
N SER A 120 -11.43 12.43 -14.57
CA SER A 120 -12.33 13.29 -15.37
C SER A 120 -11.90 14.76 -15.39
N GLN A 121 -11.53 15.31 -14.23
CA GLN A 121 -11.18 16.73 -14.09
C GLN A 121 -9.69 16.98 -14.33
N GLY A 122 -8.84 16.02 -13.97
CA GLY A 122 -7.38 16.14 -14.09
C GLY A 122 -6.84 15.54 -15.39
N VAL A 123 -6.85 14.20 -15.48
CA VAL A 123 -6.12 13.46 -16.53
C VAL A 123 -6.71 13.70 -17.93
N ILE A 124 -8.03 13.66 -18.08
CA ILE A 124 -8.70 13.88 -19.37
C ILE A 124 -8.44 15.30 -19.90
N GLY A 125 -8.34 16.28 -18.99
CA GLY A 125 -8.07 17.70 -19.31
C GLY A 125 -6.65 17.98 -19.80
N VAL A 126 -5.71 17.02 -19.72
CA VAL A 126 -4.34 17.21 -20.21
C VAL A 126 -4.32 17.22 -21.74
N SER A 127 -3.80 18.27 -22.35
CA SER A 127 -3.80 18.43 -23.81
C SER A 127 -2.75 17.55 -24.48
N ASN A 128 -1.57 17.39 -23.87
CA ASN A 128 -0.52 16.55 -24.41
C ASN A 128 -0.90 15.05 -24.30
N ALA A 129 -1.00 14.36 -25.44
CA ALA A 129 -1.47 12.98 -25.51
C ALA A 129 -0.56 11.98 -24.76
N ASP A 130 0.76 12.16 -24.85
CA ASP A 130 1.73 11.29 -24.16
C ASP A 130 1.65 11.45 -22.65
N SER A 131 1.60 12.70 -22.16
CA SER A 131 1.36 13.05 -20.76
C SER A 131 0.06 12.42 -20.25
N LYS A 132 -1.04 12.57 -21.00
CA LYS A 132 -2.34 11.98 -20.68
C LYS A 132 -2.25 10.46 -20.57
N SER A 133 -1.68 9.80 -21.57
CA SER A 133 -1.51 8.34 -21.58
C SER A 133 -0.69 7.86 -20.38
N LYS A 134 0.42 8.55 -20.08
CA LYS A 134 1.27 8.25 -18.94
C LYS A 134 0.53 8.38 -17.61
N LEU A 135 -0.26 9.44 -17.43
CA LEU A 135 -1.06 9.67 -16.24
C LEU A 135 -2.21 8.65 -16.10
N ALA A 136 -2.88 8.31 -17.21
CA ALA A 136 -3.97 7.34 -17.24
C ALA A 136 -3.54 5.93 -16.79
N ARG A 137 -2.29 5.53 -17.05
CA ARG A 137 -1.74 4.25 -16.56
C ARG A 137 -1.74 4.16 -15.03
N PHE A 138 -1.46 5.25 -14.31
CA PHE A 138 -1.55 5.25 -12.85
C PHE A 138 -2.99 5.07 -12.37
N ILE A 139 -3.96 5.71 -13.03
CA ILE A 139 -5.39 5.53 -12.74
C ILE A 139 -5.78 4.06 -12.94
N ALA A 140 -5.34 3.43 -14.02
CA ALA A 140 -5.60 2.01 -14.26
C ALA A 140 -5.02 1.12 -13.15
N THR A 141 -3.78 1.37 -12.71
CA THR A 141 -3.17 0.65 -11.58
C THR A 141 -3.97 0.81 -10.29
N ILE A 142 -4.45 2.02 -10.00
CA ILE A 142 -5.26 2.28 -8.81
C ILE A 142 -6.60 1.55 -8.90
N LYS A 143 -7.29 1.61 -10.06
CA LYS A 143 -8.56 0.90 -10.28
C LYS A 143 -8.39 -0.62 -10.17
N ALA A 144 -7.28 -1.17 -10.65
CA ALA A 144 -6.97 -2.59 -10.47
C ALA A 144 -6.78 -2.96 -8.99
N ALA A 145 -6.17 -2.07 -8.19
CA ALA A 145 -6.04 -2.27 -6.76
C ALA A 145 -7.39 -2.14 -6.01
N ILE A 146 -8.25 -1.20 -6.41
CA ILE A 146 -9.63 -1.08 -5.90
C ILE A 146 -10.42 -2.36 -6.14
N ALA A 147 -10.28 -2.98 -7.32
CA ALA A 147 -11.00 -4.22 -7.66
C ALA A 147 -10.68 -5.40 -6.71
N VAL A 148 -9.54 -5.40 -6.01
CA VAL A 148 -9.21 -6.43 -5.00
C VAL A 148 -10.21 -6.43 -3.83
N PHE A 149 -10.87 -5.30 -3.58
CA PHE A 149 -11.85 -5.14 -2.52
C PHE A 149 -13.26 -5.55 -2.93
N SER A 150 -13.45 -6.14 -4.13
CA SER A 150 -14.78 -6.61 -4.58
C SER A 150 -15.37 -7.73 -3.72
N SER A 151 -14.55 -8.36 -2.87
CA SER A 151 -14.94 -9.43 -1.94
C SER A 151 -15.19 -8.97 -0.51
N LEU A 152 -15.24 -7.65 -0.26
CA LEU A 152 -15.50 -7.13 1.08
C LEU A 152 -16.89 -7.48 1.59
#